data_AF-A0A832PL32-F1
#
_entry.id   AF-A0A832PL32-F1
#
_cell.length_a   1.000
_cell.length_b   1.000
_cell.length_c   1.000
_cell.angle_alpha   90.00
_cell.angle_beta   90.00
_cell.angle_gamma   90.00
#
_symmetry.space_group_name_H-M   'P 1'
#
loop_
_entity.id
_entity.type
_entity.pdbx_description
1 polymer ?
#
loop_
_entity_poly.entity_id
_entity_poly.type
_entity_poly.pdbx_seq_one_letter_code
_entity_poly.pdbx_strand_id
1 'polypeptide(L)'
;LYCAGALAQLYEEMGGEALYFGKPHAPIYDLARRRLGVGRDVAALAIGDGIATDIAGAIAQGIDSIFVTGGLAAEFMGDDIESPDPALLDRWLAGQGIRPSFAIGRLR
;
A
#
# COMPACT_ATOMS: atom_id res chain seq x y z
N LEU A 1 -19.26 -3.51 -8.35
CA LEU A 1 -19.33 -2.27 -7.54
C LEU A 1 -18.13 -1.42 -7.93
N TYR A 2 -18.33 -0.26 -8.55
CA TYR A 2 -17.23 0.66 -8.85
C TYR A 2 -16.78 1.31 -7.53
N CYS A 3 -15.50 1.17 -7.18
CA CYS A 3 -14.94 1.89 -6.03
C CYS A 3 -14.84 3.38 -6.35
N ALA A 4 -14.79 4.23 -5.32
CA ALA A 4 -14.69 5.68 -5.50
C ALA A 4 -13.49 6.09 -6.36
N GLY A 5 -12.37 5.34 -6.27
CA GLY A 5 -11.18 5.54 -7.12
C GLY A 5 -11.43 5.27 -8.59
N ALA A 6 -12.13 4.19 -8.94
CA ALA A 6 -12.46 3.88 -10.33
C ALA A 6 -13.41 4.92 -10.95
N LEU A 7 -14.35 5.45 -10.15
CA LEU A 7 -15.23 6.52 -10.59
C LEU A 7 -14.47 7.85 -10.78
N ALA A 8 -13.55 8.18 -9.87
CA ALA A 8 -12.70 9.37 -9.98
C ALA A 8 -11.82 9.30 -11.24
N GLN A 9 -11.18 8.17 -11.50
CA GLN A 9 -10.39 7.96 -12.72
C GLN A 9 -11.23 8.15 -13.98
N LEU A 10 -12.42 7.55 -14.05
CA LEU A 10 -13.33 7.74 -15.19
C LEU A 10 -13.71 9.22 -15.38
N TYR A 11 -13.95 9.94 -14.29
CA TYR A 11 -14.26 11.36 -14.34
C TYR A 11 -13.10 12.20 -14.88
N GLU A 12 -11.86 11.86 -14.52
CA GLU A 12 -10.65 12.47 -15.07
C GLU A 12 -10.45 12.17 -16.55
N GLU A 13 -10.73 10.94 -17.00
CA GLU A 13 -10.71 10.56 -18.42
C GLU A 13 -11.73 11.37 -19.25
N MET A 14 -12.82 11.81 -18.62
CA MET A 14 -13.82 12.71 -19.21
C MET A 14 -13.42 14.20 -19.16
N GLY A 15 -12.24 14.53 -18.64
CA GLY A 15 -11.73 15.90 -18.50
C GLY A 15 -12.16 16.63 -17.23
N GLY A 16 -12.77 15.92 -16.28
CA GLY A 16 -13.03 16.43 -14.94
C GLY A 16 -11.78 16.46 -14.07
N GLU A 17 -11.84 17.18 -12.94
CA GLU A 17 -10.78 17.19 -11.94
C GLU A 17 -11.22 16.40 -10.70
N ALA A 18 -10.38 15.46 -10.24
CA ALA A 18 -10.59 14.73 -9.00
C ALA A 18 -9.45 15.01 -8.01
N LEU A 19 -9.80 15.24 -6.74
CA LEU A 19 -8.83 15.45 -5.67
C LEU A 19 -8.71 14.20 -4.80
N TYR A 20 -7.49 13.67 -4.69
CA TYR A 20 -7.21 12.44 -3.95
C TYR A 20 -6.55 12.74 -2.60
N PHE A 21 -7.22 12.34 -1.51
CA PHE A 21 -6.72 12.52 -0.14
C PHE A 21 -6.40 11.21 0.57
N GLY A 22 -6.67 10.07 -0.07
CA GLY A 22 -6.36 8.74 0.44
C GLY A 22 -4.91 8.34 0.22
N LYS A 23 -4.57 7.09 0.54
CA LYS A 23 -3.27 6.50 0.17
C LYS A 23 -3.11 6.53 -1.35
N PRO A 24 -1.91 6.82 -1.89
CA PRO A 24 -0.62 6.96 -1.19
C PRO A 24 -0.30 8.39 -0.70
N HIS A 25 -1.24 9.33 -0.74
CA HIS A 25 -0.97 10.75 -0.50
C HIS A 25 -0.73 11.08 0.99
N ALA A 26 0.08 12.11 1.26
CA ALA A 26 0.45 12.56 2.61
C ALA A 26 -0.73 12.86 3.57
N PRO A 27 -1.86 13.47 3.14
CA PRO A 27 -2.89 13.93 4.07
C PRO A 27 -3.48 12.84 4.98
N ILE A 28 -3.60 11.59 4.50
CA ILE A 28 -4.13 10.49 5.32
C ILE A 28 -3.16 10.08 6.43
N TYR A 29 -1.85 10.10 6.17
CA TYR A 29 -0.81 9.78 7.14
C TYR A 29 -0.68 10.88 8.20
N ASP A 30 -0.73 12.15 7.78
CA ASP A 30 -0.74 13.28 8.71
C ASP A 30 -1.99 13.26 9.60
N LEU A 31 -3.14 12.88 9.05
CA LEU A 31 -4.36 12.70 9.83
C LEU A 31 -4.22 11.58 10.87
N ALA A 32 -3.63 10.44 10.50
CA ALA A 32 -3.39 9.33 11.41
C ALA A 32 -2.50 9.76 12.59
N ARG A 33 -1.38 10.45 12.31
CA ARG A 33 -0.47 10.98 13.35
C ARG A 33 -1.17 11.96 14.29
N ARG A 34 -1.96 12.91 13.73
CA ARG A 34 -2.76 13.84 14.53
C ARG A 34 -3.75 13.12 15.45
N ARG A 35 -4.43 12.08 14.97
CA ARG A 35 -5.38 11.30 15.79
C ARG A 35 -4.69 10.52 16.91
N LEU A 36 -3.47 10.05 16.67
CA LEU A 36 -2.64 9.37 17.67
C LEU A 36 -1.95 10.35 18.63
N GLY A 37 -1.97 11.66 18.35
CA GLY A 37 -1.29 12.67 19.16
C GLY A 37 0.23 12.56 19.10
N VAL A 38 0.78 12.00 18.02
CA VAL A 38 2.22 11.78 17.84
C VAL A 38 2.81 12.66 16.74
N GLY A 39 4.06 13.06 16.92
CA GLY A 39 4.83 13.78 15.90
C GLY A 39 5.37 12.85 14.80
N ARG A 40 6.17 13.42 13.90
CA ARG A 40 6.87 12.67 12.84
C ARG A 40 8.11 11.91 13.35
N ASP A 41 8.62 12.30 14.50
CA ASP A 41 9.72 11.71 15.25
C ASP A 41 9.37 10.34 15.86
N VAL A 42 8.08 10.09 16.11
CA VAL A 42 7.61 8.78 16.55
C VAL A 42 7.65 7.80 15.38
N ALA A 43 8.44 6.74 15.56
CA ALA A 43 8.55 5.63 14.63
C ALA A 43 7.17 4.99 14.41
N ALA A 44 6.87 4.68 13.16
CA ALA A 44 5.63 4.04 12.75
C ALA A 44 5.94 2.91 11.77
N LEU A 45 5.04 1.94 11.71
CA LEU A 45 5.09 0.81 10.78
C LEU A 45 3.77 0.77 10.01
N ALA A 46 3.84 0.91 8.69
CA ALA A 46 2.69 0.74 7.82
C ALA A 46 2.53 -0.75 7.48
N ILE A 47 1.30 -1.26 7.54
CA ILE A 47 1.00 -2.65 7.21
C ILE A 47 -0.17 -2.67 6.23
N GLY A 48 -0.01 -3.35 5.10
CA GLY A 48 -1.07 -3.45 4.11
C GLY A 48 -0.71 -4.33 2.92
N ASP A 49 -1.72 -4.63 2.12
CA ASP A 49 -1.65 -5.50 0.93
C ASP A 49 -1.68 -4.72 -0.38
N GLY A 50 -1.89 -3.40 -0.35
CA GLY A 50 -1.84 -2.53 -1.51
C GLY A 50 -0.44 -2.02 -1.80
N ILE A 51 0.24 -2.57 -2.80
CA ILE A 51 1.60 -2.11 -3.18
C ILE A 51 1.61 -0.63 -3.63
N ALA A 52 0.62 -0.22 -4.43
CA ALA A 52 0.51 1.13 -4.98
C ALA A 52 -0.12 2.14 -3.99
N THR A 53 -0.62 1.68 -2.84
CA THR A 53 -1.33 2.53 -1.86
C THR A 53 -0.64 2.50 -0.50
N ASP A 54 -0.72 1.38 0.22
CA ASP A 54 -0.10 1.19 1.55
C ASP A 54 1.41 1.33 1.48
N ILE A 55 2.05 0.53 0.64
CA ILE A 55 3.52 0.46 0.59
C ILE A 55 4.10 1.70 -0.08
N ALA A 56 3.55 2.11 -1.23
CA ALA A 56 3.95 3.35 -1.89
C ALA A 56 3.79 4.57 -0.98
N GLY A 57 2.68 4.66 -0.24
CA GLY A 57 2.46 5.76 0.69
C GLY A 57 3.39 5.72 1.89
N ALA A 58 3.68 4.55 2.45
CA ALA A 58 4.65 4.39 3.53
C ALA A 58 6.04 4.89 3.11
N ILE A 59 6.53 4.43 1.95
CA ILE A 59 7.81 4.87 1.37
C ILE A 59 7.83 6.38 1.15
N ALA A 60 6.77 6.94 0.55
CA ALA A 60 6.66 8.38 0.31
C ALA A 60 6.67 9.21 1.60
N GLN A 61 6.27 8.63 2.73
CA GLN A 61 6.30 9.27 4.05
C GLN A 61 7.54 8.90 4.89
N GLY A 62 8.47 8.10 4.36
CA GLY A 62 9.65 7.63 5.09
C GLY A 62 9.30 6.72 6.28
N ILE A 63 8.24 5.92 6.14
CA ILE A 63 7.74 4.98 7.15
C ILE A 63 8.11 3.56 6.72
N ASP A 64 8.59 2.74 7.66
CA ASP A 64 8.81 1.32 7.39
C ASP A 64 7.50 0.62 7.04
N SER A 65 7.58 -0.41 6.20
CA SER A 65 6.38 -1.11 5.72
C SER A 65 6.49 -2.62 5.76
N ILE A 66 5.38 -3.27 6.13
CA ILE A 66 5.15 -4.70 5.93
C ILE A 66 4.12 -4.88 4.82
N PHE A 67 4.55 -5.54 3.74
CA PHE A 67 3.67 -5.96 2.67
C PHE A 67 3.00 -7.30 2.99
N VAL A 68 1.67 -7.30 3.07
CA VAL A 68 0.87 -8.51 3.30
C VAL A 68 0.57 -9.15 1.95
N THR A 69 1.35 -10.17 1.58
CA THR A 69 1.33 -10.76 0.24
C THR A 69 0.07 -11.59 -0.03
N GLY A 70 -0.56 -12.12 1.02
CA GLY A 70 -1.81 -12.90 0.94
C GLY A 70 -3.08 -12.05 0.76
N GLY A 71 -2.97 -10.74 0.52
CA GLY A 71 -4.10 -9.88 0.16
C GLY A 71 -4.24 -9.72 -1.36
N LEU A 72 -4.29 -8.48 -1.84
CA LEU A 72 -4.46 -8.16 -3.27
C LEU A 72 -3.48 -8.84 -4.24
N ALA A 73 -2.27 -9.18 -3.79
CA ALA A 73 -1.26 -9.81 -4.63
C ALA A 73 -1.19 -11.34 -4.50
N ALA A 74 -2.10 -11.97 -3.74
CA ALA A 74 -2.01 -13.38 -3.37
C ALA A 74 -1.87 -14.33 -4.58
N GLU A 75 -2.55 -14.04 -5.69
CA GLU A 75 -2.50 -14.85 -6.91
C GLU A 75 -1.09 -14.94 -7.54
N PHE A 76 -0.18 -14.05 -7.16
CA PHE A 76 1.20 -14.03 -7.66
C PHE A 76 2.20 -14.68 -6.70
N MET A 77 1.76 -15.20 -5.55
CA MET A 77 2.64 -15.57 -4.43
C MET A 77 2.82 -17.09 -4.25
N GLY A 78 2.29 -17.89 -5.19
CA GLY A 78 2.29 -19.35 -5.12
C GLY A 78 1.05 -19.91 -4.43
N ASP A 79 1.07 -21.21 -4.12
CA ASP A 79 -0.10 -21.92 -3.61
C ASP A 79 -0.31 -21.77 -2.09
N ASP A 80 0.73 -21.40 -1.33
CA ASP A 80 0.65 -21.20 0.12
C ASP A 80 0.57 -19.70 0.48
N ILE A 81 -0.63 -19.28 0.89
CA ILE A 81 -0.92 -17.91 1.30
C ILE A 81 -0.24 -17.51 2.63
N GLU A 82 0.14 -18.48 3.48
CA GLU A 82 0.89 -18.20 4.71
C GLU A 82 2.37 -17.95 4.44
N SER A 83 2.90 -18.69 3.46
CA SER A 83 4.32 -18.75 3.15
C SER A 83 4.53 -18.46 1.66
N PRO A 84 4.52 -17.18 1.25
CA PRO A 84 4.70 -16.81 -0.15
C PRO A 84 6.04 -17.33 -0.68
N ASP A 85 6.07 -17.78 -1.94
CA ASP A 85 7.31 -18.17 -2.59
C ASP A 85 8.25 -16.96 -2.73
N PRO A 86 9.46 -16.99 -2.13
CA PRO A 86 10.37 -15.85 -2.16
C PRO A 86 10.78 -15.42 -3.58
N ALA A 87 10.96 -16.37 -4.50
CA ALA A 87 11.37 -16.08 -5.87
C ALA A 87 10.24 -15.46 -6.70
N LEU A 88 8.99 -15.85 -6.43
CA LEU A 88 7.83 -15.20 -7.04
C LEU A 88 7.64 -13.78 -6.50
N LEU A 89 7.76 -13.61 -5.17
CA LEU A 89 7.68 -12.29 -4.53
C LEU A 89 8.73 -11.33 -5.10
N ASP A 90 10.00 -11.74 -5.16
CA ASP A 90 11.09 -10.90 -5.67
C ASP A 90 10.85 -10.47 -7.12
N ARG A 91 10.41 -11.41 -7.96
CA ARG A 91 10.08 -11.13 -9.37
C ARG A 91 8.92 -10.15 -9.49
N TRP A 92 7.87 -10.35 -8.70
CA TRP A 92 6.70 -9.49 -8.72
C TRP A 92 7.05 -8.08 -8.26
N LEU A 93 7.77 -7.93 -7.15
CA LEU A 93 8.24 -6.63 -6.63
C LEU A 93 9.15 -5.91 -7.64
N ALA A 94 10.02 -6.64 -8.33
CA ALA A 94 10.84 -6.06 -9.40
C ALA A 94 9.99 -5.45 -10.52
N GLY A 95 8.86 -6.07 -10.86
CA GLY A 95 7.90 -5.54 -11.83
C GLY A 95 7.12 -4.32 -11.34
N GLN A 96 6.88 -4.20 -10.02
CA GLN A 96 6.20 -3.04 -9.43
C GLN A 96 7.10 -1.82 -9.28
N GLY A 97 8.43 -2.01 -9.24
CA GLY A 97 9.39 -0.92 -8.98
C GLY A 97 9.32 -0.35 -7.56
N ILE A 98 8.63 -1.05 -6.65
CA ILE A 98 8.41 -0.65 -5.25
C ILE A 98 8.97 -1.75 -4.35
N ARG A 99 9.68 -1.36 -3.28
CA ARG A 99 10.30 -2.30 -2.34
C ARG A 99 9.82 -2.02 -0.90
N PRO A 100 9.00 -2.89 -0.29
CA PRO A 100 8.64 -2.76 1.12
C PRO A 100 9.85 -3.05 2.02
N SER A 101 9.78 -2.63 3.30
CA SER A 101 10.83 -2.97 4.28
C SER A 101 10.82 -4.46 4.61
N PHE A 102 9.63 -5.05 4.71
CA PHE A 102 9.39 -6.46 5.02
C PHE A 102 8.18 -6.99 4.27
N ALA A 103 8.03 -8.32 4.19
CA ALA A 103 6.84 -8.97 3.64
C ALA A 103 6.42 -10.16 4.51
N ILE A 104 5.12 -10.40 4.62
CA ILE A 104 4.52 -11.54 5.33
C ILE A 104 3.35 -12.11 4.53
N GLY A 105 3.04 -13.40 4.69
CA GLY A 105 1.86 -14.02 4.07
C GLY A 105 0.55 -13.44 4.58
N ARG A 106 0.30 -13.52 5.90
CA ARG A 106 -0.88 -12.94 6.57
C ARG A 106 -0.54 -12.30 7.90
N LEU A 107 -1.33 -11.29 8.27
CA LEU A 107 -1.34 -10.70 9.62
C LEU A 107 -2.40 -11.42 10.47
N ARG A 108 -2.06 -11.79 11.72
CA ARG A 108 -2.93 -12.49 12.67
C ARG A 108 -3.06 -11.72 13.97
#